data_AF-A0A3M1JJ98-F1
#
_entry.id   AF-A0A3M1JJ98-F1
#
_cell.length_a   1.000
_cell.length_b   1.000
_cell.length_c   1.000
_cell.angle_alpha   90.00
_cell.angle_beta   90.00
_cell.angle_gamma   90.00
#
_symmetry.space_group_name_H-M   'P 1'
#
loop_
_entity.id
_entity.type
_entity.pdbx_description
1 polymer ?
#
loop_
_entity_poly.entity_id
_entity_poly.type
_entity_poly.pdbx_seq_one_letter_code
_entity_poly.pdbx_strand_id
1 'polypeptide(L)'
;MLLVGAGIIGVVKSGLGVAAGLVAVGAGLAVGLAAVSAVGQGVSAASGITAVAEKKEMFGKSIIFSIIPETQALMGFLIAILIMIGTGLMGASDKLAGLGIPTGLVAVGAALAIGIAAVSAVGQGYVVSAGIASVLRDVKMFGKALLFSVLPQTQALYGFLISVLLLVGGGIIGASRPDLSLPLGLVSIGAGLAVGFAAISAMGQGIAAASAVASVTEDNKRFGKSILFSVLPETQALYGFLVAILLLVGGGIIGATKASLSVPAGLIAVGAGLAVGLGAVSAIGQGIAASSGVGATAENDKVFGKSILFSVLPETQALYGIIIAILLMTGAGLLGALKSGITIMQGLGGIGAGIAIGFSAVSAVGQGVVSAMSIGASVRNPKSTGKGLVLSVMPETYAIFGLLISILIMIGLHIL
;
A
#
# COMPACT_ATOMS: atom_id res chain seq x y z
N MET A 1 -1.91 -23.09 -26.79
CA MET A 1 -3.02 -23.36 -25.85
C MET A 1 -3.31 -24.86 -25.70
N LEU A 2 -3.43 -25.66 -26.78
CA LEU A 2 -3.67 -27.12 -26.69
C LEU A 2 -2.49 -27.97 -26.14
N LEU A 3 -1.24 -27.54 -26.32
CA LEU A 3 -0.07 -28.26 -25.78
C LEU A 3 0.14 -28.08 -24.26
N VAL A 4 -0.48 -27.08 -23.65
CA VAL A 4 -0.43 -26.86 -22.18
C VAL A 4 -1.41 -27.79 -21.45
N GLY A 5 -2.53 -28.16 -22.10
CA GLY A 5 -3.54 -29.04 -21.51
C GLY A 5 -3.04 -30.48 -21.30
N ALA A 6 -2.18 -31.01 -22.18
CA ALA A 6 -1.70 -32.39 -22.07
C ALA A 6 -0.73 -32.60 -20.88
N GLY A 7 0.12 -31.61 -20.58
CA GLY A 7 1.03 -31.67 -19.42
C GLY A 7 0.30 -31.54 -18.08
N ILE A 8 -0.71 -30.67 -18.02
CA ILE A 8 -1.55 -30.50 -16.82
C ILE A 8 -2.34 -31.79 -16.54
N ILE A 9 -2.92 -32.43 -17.56
CA ILE A 9 -3.71 -33.66 -17.39
C ILE A 9 -2.84 -34.88 -17.02
N GLY A 10 -1.58 -34.94 -17.48
CA GLY A 10 -0.64 -36.00 -17.09
C GLY A 10 -0.22 -35.92 -15.61
N VAL A 11 -0.02 -34.72 -15.08
CA VAL A 11 0.38 -34.47 -13.68
C VAL A 11 -0.79 -34.60 -12.70
N VAL A 12 -2.04 -34.41 -13.16
CA VAL A 12 -3.25 -34.62 -12.33
C VAL A 12 -3.39 -36.06 -11.80
N LYS A 13 -2.68 -37.05 -12.39
CA LYS A 13 -2.65 -38.43 -11.89
C LYS A 13 -1.72 -38.67 -10.69
N SER A 14 -0.86 -37.72 -10.33
CA SER A 14 -0.03 -37.77 -9.12
C SER A 14 -0.36 -36.59 -8.20
N GLY A 15 -1.42 -36.76 -7.40
CA GLY A 15 -1.88 -35.86 -6.32
C GLY A 15 -1.24 -34.47 -6.26
N LEU A 16 -1.87 -33.49 -6.92
CA LEU A 16 -1.49 -32.08 -6.78
C LEU A 16 -1.64 -31.68 -5.29
N GLY A 17 -0.51 -31.43 -4.61
CA GLY A 17 -0.51 -31.09 -3.19
C GLY A 17 -1.06 -29.69 -2.90
N VAL A 18 -1.45 -29.44 -1.65
CA VAL A 18 -1.96 -28.13 -1.15
C VAL A 18 -1.03 -26.96 -1.53
N ALA A 19 0.27 -27.19 -1.58
CA ALA A 19 1.26 -26.20 -1.99
C ALA A 19 1.06 -25.70 -3.43
N ALA A 20 0.81 -26.59 -4.39
CA ALA A 20 0.55 -26.22 -5.77
C ALA A 20 -0.75 -25.41 -5.91
N GLY A 21 -1.77 -25.75 -5.10
CA GLY A 21 -3.00 -24.97 -4.99
C GLY A 21 -2.75 -23.54 -4.49
N LEU A 22 -1.96 -23.37 -3.41
CA LEU A 22 -1.60 -22.06 -2.89
C LEU A 22 -0.76 -21.23 -3.88
N VAL A 23 0.13 -21.86 -4.64
CA VAL A 23 0.89 -21.20 -5.72
C VAL A 23 -0.05 -20.70 -6.81
N ALA A 24 -1.02 -21.52 -7.24
CA ALA A 24 -2.01 -21.11 -8.22
C ALA A 24 -2.88 -19.95 -7.69
N VAL A 25 -3.25 -19.98 -6.41
CA VAL A 25 -3.93 -18.86 -5.74
C VAL A 25 -3.05 -17.61 -5.75
N GLY A 26 -1.76 -17.71 -5.43
CA GLY A 26 -0.82 -16.59 -5.52
C GLY A 26 -0.77 -15.97 -6.92
N ALA A 27 -0.58 -16.80 -7.96
CA ALA A 27 -0.59 -16.30 -9.34
C ALA A 27 -1.94 -15.64 -9.72
N GLY A 28 -3.06 -16.25 -9.32
CA GLY A 28 -4.39 -15.70 -9.55
C GLY A 28 -4.64 -14.37 -8.83
N LEU A 29 -4.24 -14.26 -7.55
CA LEU A 29 -4.36 -13.03 -6.77
C LEU A 29 -3.51 -11.90 -7.34
N ALA A 30 -2.29 -12.19 -7.81
CA ALA A 30 -1.38 -11.19 -8.36
C ALA A 30 -2.00 -10.49 -9.58
N VAL A 31 -2.67 -11.23 -10.47
CA VAL A 31 -3.39 -10.64 -11.62
C VAL A 31 -4.75 -10.08 -11.21
N GLY A 32 -5.53 -10.86 -10.47
CA GLY A 32 -6.93 -10.55 -10.16
C GLY A 32 -7.09 -9.28 -9.33
N LEU A 33 -6.27 -9.10 -8.30
CA LEU A 33 -6.27 -7.87 -7.52
C LEU A 33 -5.66 -6.70 -8.29
N ALA A 34 -4.63 -6.95 -9.11
CA ALA A 34 -4.01 -5.91 -9.93
C ALA A 34 -4.95 -5.31 -10.99
N ALA A 35 -6.03 -6.03 -11.35
CA ALA A 35 -7.06 -5.54 -12.25
C ALA A 35 -7.81 -4.29 -11.73
N VAL A 36 -7.73 -3.96 -10.43
CA VAL A 36 -8.25 -2.70 -9.88
C VAL A 36 -7.67 -1.47 -10.59
N SER A 37 -6.48 -1.62 -11.19
CA SER A 37 -5.85 -0.57 -12.00
C SER A 37 -6.64 -0.14 -13.24
N ALA A 38 -7.54 -1.00 -13.73
CA ALA A 38 -8.48 -0.65 -14.79
C ALA A 38 -9.40 0.53 -14.39
N VAL A 39 -9.67 0.73 -13.10
CA VAL A 39 -10.45 1.88 -12.61
C VAL A 39 -9.69 3.18 -12.90
N GLY A 40 -8.40 3.24 -12.55
CA GLY A 40 -7.54 4.38 -12.80
C GLY A 40 -7.38 4.68 -14.30
N GLN A 41 -7.15 3.63 -15.09
CA GLN A 41 -7.04 3.72 -16.55
C GLN A 41 -8.35 4.18 -17.19
N GLY A 42 -9.50 3.64 -16.76
CA GLY A 42 -10.82 4.02 -17.27
C GLY A 42 -11.15 5.48 -16.99
N VAL A 43 -10.89 5.96 -15.76
CA VAL A 43 -11.08 7.36 -15.38
C VAL A 43 -10.17 8.28 -16.21
N SER A 44 -8.92 7.89 -16.42
CA SER A 44 -7.96 8.62 -17.24
C SER A 44 -8.38 8.71 -18.72
N ALA A 45 -8.82 7.58 -19.28
CA ALA A 45 -9.29 7.49 -20.66
C ALA A 45 -10.57 8.31 -20.89
N ALA A 46 -11.51 8.28 -19.94
CA ALA A 46 -12.72 9.10 -20.00
C ALA A 46 -12.40 10.60 -20.04
N SER A 47 -11.50 11.07 -19.16
CA SER A 47 -10.99 12.44 -19.19
C SER A 47 -10.28 12.76 -20.51
N GLY A 48 -9.55 11.78 -21.05
CA GLY A 48 -8.89 11.87 -22.34
C GLY A 48 -9.86 12.10 -23.50
N ILE A 49 -11.00 11.41 -23.52
CA ILE A 49 -12.04 11.57 -24.55
C ILE A 49 -12.62 12.99 -24.51
N THR A 50 -12.92 13.50 -23.32
CA THR A 50 -13.40 14.89 -23.15
C THR A 50 -12.40 15.89 -23.72
N ALA A 51 -11.11 15.71 -23.45
CA ALA A 51 -10.07 16.59 -23.99
C ALA A 51 -9.90 16.46 -25.52
N VAL A 52 -10.05 15.26 -26.08
CA VAL A 52 -9.98 15.02 -27.54
C VAL A 52 -11.17 15.64 -28.27
N ALA A 53 -12.36 15.62 -27.66
CA ALA A 53 -13.55 16.25 -28.19
C ALA A 53 -13.37 17.77 -28.32
N GLU A 54 -12.65 18.40 -27.38
CA GLU A 54 -12.30 19.82 -27.47
C GLU A 54 -11.14 20.10 -28.44
N LYS A 55 -10.07 19.28 -28.39
CA LYS A 55 -8.87 19.45 -29.24
C LYS A 55 -8.34 18.10 -29.70
N LYS A 56 -8.43 17.81 -31.00
CA LYS A 56 -7.95 16.53 -31.59
C LYS A 56 -6.48 16.23 -31.28
N GLU A 57 -5.64 17.26 -31.19
CA GLU A 57 -4.21 17.15 -30.85
C GLU A 57 -3.94 16.56 -29.44
N MET A 58 -4.96 16.55 -28.57
CA MET A 58 -4.85 15.94 -27.24
C MET A 58 -4.78 14.42 -27.28
N PHE A 59 -5.12 13.78 -28.40
CA PHE A 59 -5.19 12.32 -28.51
C PHE A 59 -3.91 11.62 -28.04
N GLY A 60 -2.74 12.04 -28.57
CA GLY A 60 -1.46 11.44 -28.18
C GLY A 60 -1.11 11.65 -26.70
N LYS A 61 -1.38 12.85 -26.18
CA LYS A 61 -1.10 13.18 -24.76
C LYS A 61 -2.03 12.41 -23.82
N SER A 62 -3.32 12.32 -24.17
CA SER A 62 -4.31 11.56 -23.41
C SER A 62 -3.99 10.07 -23.37
N ILE A 63 -3.45 9.49 -24.46
CA ILE A 63 -2.96 8.10 -24.45
C ILE A 63 -1.81 7.93 -23.45
N ILE A 64 -0.80 8.80 -23.50
CA ILE A 64 0.35 8.73 -22.58
C ILE A 64 -0.12 8.75 -21.13
N PHE A 65 -1.04 9.66 -20.80
CA PHE A 65 -1.65 9.75 -19.48
C PHE A 65 -2.45 8.50 -19.10
N SER A 66 -3.23 7.95 -20.03
CA SER A 66 -4.13 6.82 -19.77
C SER A 66 -3.40 5.49 -19.56
N ILE A 67 -2.15 5.35 -20.04
CA ILE A 67 -1.35 4.14 -19.87
C ILE A 67 -0.62 4.10 -18.52
N ILE A 68 -0.46 5.24 -17.82
CA ILE A 68 0.25 5.28 -16.53
C ILE A 68 -0.33 4.26 -15.51
N PRO A 69 -1.65 4.17 -15.31
CA PRO A 69 -2.25 3.19 -14.40
C PRO A 69 -2.14 1.74 -14.89
N GLU A 70 -1.81 1.50 -16.16
CA GLU A 70 -1.65 0.14 -16.70
C GLU A 70 -0.40 -0.56 -16.14
N THR A 71 0.60 0.22 -15.68
CA THR A 71 1.86 -0.34 -15.16
C THR A 71 1.65 -1.30 -13.99
N GLN A 72 0.61 -1.07 -13.18
CA GLN A 72 0.22 -1.90 -12.04
C GLN A 72 -0.30 -3.27 -12.49
N ALA A 73 -1.14 -3.31 -13.53
CA ALA A 73 -1.59 -4.57 -14.13
C ALA A 73 -0.41 -5.36 -14.71
N LEU A 74 0.50 -4.68 -15.41
CA LEU A 74 1.69 -5.32 -15.98
C LEU A 74 2.62 -5.90 -14.90
N MET A 75 2.81 -5.19 -13.79
CA MET A 75 3.58 -5.70 -12.65
C MET A 75 2.90 -6.90 -11.99
N GLY A 76 1.58 -6.86 -11.79
CA GLY A 76 0.82 -8.01 -11.26
C GLY A 76 0.90 -9.24 -12.18
N PHE A 77 0.77 -9.01 -13.49
CA PHE A 77 0.93 -10.05 -14.51
C PHE A 77 2.34 -10.65 -14.52
N LEU A 78 3.38 -9.81 -14.44
CA LEU A 78 4.76 -10.26 -14.36
C LEU A 78 4.98 -11.13 -13.10
N ILE A 79 4.51 -10.70 -11.93
CA ILE A 79 4.63 -11.48 -10.68
C ILE A 79 3.92 -12.82 -10.80
N ALA A 80 2.74 -12.87 -11.42
CA ALA A 80 2.04 -14.13 -11.66
C ALA A 80 2.85 -15.10 -12.54
N ILE A 81 3.41 -14.60 -13.65
CA ILE A 81 4.29 -15.40 -14.52
C ILE A 81 5.51 -15.91 -13.74
N LEU A 82 6.14 -15.03 -12.96
CA LEU A 82 7.33 -15.39 -12.19
C LEU A 82 7.02 -16.45 -11.12
N ILE A 83 5.86 -16.38 -10.46
CA ILE A 83 5.37 -17.42 -9.54
C ILE A 83 5.20 -18.73 -10.30
N MET A 84 4.50 -18.72 -11.45
CA MET A 84 4.18 -19.93 -12.19
C MET A 84 5.41 -20.61 -12.79
N ILE A 85 6.37 -19.84 -13.32
CA ILE A 85 7.63 -20.36 -13.86
C ILE A 85 8.53 -20.83 -12.73
N GLY A 86 8.71 -20.01 -11.69
CA GLY A 86 9.64 -20.32 -10.58
C GLY A 86 9.29 -21.60 -9.83
N THR A 87 7.99 -21.87 -9.69
CA THR A 87 7.46 -23.08 -9.02
C THR A 87 7.31 -24.29 -9.94
N GLY A 88 7.47 -24.13 -11.25
CA GLY A 88 7.29 -25.20 -12.22
C GLY A 88 5.84 -25.51 -12.59
N LEU A 89 4.88 -24.71 -12.11
CA LEU A 89 3.46 -24.83 -12.45
C LEU A 89 3.22 -24.63 -13.95
N MET A 90 3.94 -23.70 -14.58
CA MET A 90 3.97 -23.55 -16.03
C MET A 90 5.17 -24.32 -16.60
N GLY A 91 4.95 -25.57 -17.00
CA GLY A 91 5.98 -26.42 -17.63
C GLY A 91 6.02 -27.89 -17.19
N ALA A 92 5.16 -28.31 -16.24
CA ALA A 92 5.07 -29.70 -15.75
C ALA A 92 6.44 -30.28 -15.34
N SER A 93 7.17 -29.53 -14.49
CA SER A 93 8.47 -29.96 -13.98
C SER A 93 8.34 -30.67 -12.64
N ASP A 94 9.28 -31.58 -12.34
CA ASP A 94 9.37 -32.30 -11.07
C ASP A 94 9.45 -31.37 -9.84
N LYS A 95 9.87 -30.11 -10.05
CA LYS A 95 9.85 -29.04 -9.03
C LYS A 95 8.47 -28.87 -8.39
N LEU A 96 7.39 -29.01 -9.17
CA LEU A 96 6.02 -28.79 -8.68
C LEU A 96 5.61 -29.82 -7.63
N ALA A 97 6.07 -31.07 -7.79
CA ALA A 97 5.76 -32.17 -6.87
C ALA A 97 6.51 -32.05 -5.53
N GLY A 98 7.65 -31.33 -5.50
CA GLY A 98 8.47 -31.12 -4.30
C GLY A 98 8.13 -29.89 -3.47
N LEU A 99 7.07 -29.13 -3.82
CA LEU A 99 6.76 -27.87 -3.15
C LEU A 99 6.13 -28.09 -1.76
N GLY A 100 6.66 -27.37 -0.77
CA GLY A 100 6.06 -27.26 0.55
C GLY A 100 4.98 -26.17 0.62
N ILE A 101 4.05 -26.31 1.58
CA ILE A 101 3.09 -25.26 1.95
C ILE A 101 3.75 -23.89 2.17
N PRO A 102 4.94 -23.78 2.79
CA PRO A 102 5.61 -22.49 2.99
C PRO A 102 5.88 -21.74 1.68
N THR A 103 6.27 -22.45 0.61
CA THR A 103 6.50 -21.84 -0.71
C THR A 103 5.21 -21.29 -1.30
N GLY A 104 4.10 -22.00 -1.12
CA GLY A 104 2.77 -21.51 -1.50
C GLY A 104 2.39 -20.22 -0.76
N LEU A 105 2.66 -20.14 0.55
CA LEU A 105 2.41 -18.92 1.33
C LEU A 105 3.31 -17.75 0.93
N VAL A 106 4.57 -18.00 0.55
CA VAL A 106 5.44 -16.97 -0.05
C VAL A 106 4.81 -16.43 -1.35
N ALA A 107 4.33 -17.32 -2.23
CA ALA A 107 3.68 -16.91 -3.47
C ALA A 107 2.44 -16.05 -3.22
N VAL A 108 1.61 -16.41 -2.23
CA VAL A 108 0.46 -15.60 -1.81
C VAL A 108 0.91 -14.27 -1.20
N GLY A 109 1.94 -14.25 -0.37
CA GLY A 109 2.47 -13.01 0.22
C GLY A 109 2.97 -12.04 -0.84
N ALA A 110 3.71 -12.54 -1.83
CA ALA A 110 4.15 -11.75 -2.98
C ALA A 110 2.96 -11.25 -3.81
N ALA A 111 1.95 -12.09 -4.02
CA ALA A 111 0.75 -11.70 -4.74
C ALA A 111 -0.06 -10.60 -4.03
N LEU A 112 -0.20 -10.68 -2.70
CA LEU A 112 -0.86 -9.65 -1.90
C LEU A 112 -0.10 -8.32 -1.93
N ALA A 113 1.24 -8.37 -1.92
CA ALA A 113 2.09 -7.19 -2.00
C ALA A 113 1.82 -6.37 -3.26
N ILE A 114 1.93 -6.96 -4.46
CA ILE A 114 1.66 -6.23 -5.72
C ILE A 114 0.16 -6.07 -6.00
N GLY A 115 -0.63 -7.10 -5.72
CA GLY A 115 -2.04 -7.16 -6.10
C GLY A 115 -2.86 -6.09 -5.39
N ILE A 116 -2.72 -5.96 -4.08
CA ILE A 116 -3.39 -4.89 -3.32
C ILE A 116 -2.75 -3.54 -3.65
N ALA A 117 -1.42 -3.49 -3.85
CA ALA A 117 -0.73 -2.24 -4.16
C ALA A 117 -1.16 -1.58 -5.48
N ALA A 118 -1.77 -2.34 -6.37
CA ALA A 118 -2.39 -1.83 -7.59
C ALA A 118 -3.54 -0.85 -7.34
N VAL A 119 -4.13 -0.79 -6.12
CA VAL A 119 -5.12 0.24 -5.75
C VAL A 119 -4.59 1.66 -5.98
N SER A 120 -3.27 1.82 -6.00
CA SER A 120 -2.60 3.07 -6.30
C SER A 120 -2.94 3.69 -7.66
N ALA A 121 -3.30 2.86 -8.64
CA ALA A 121 -3.82 3.30 -9.93
C ALA A 121 -5.10 4.15 -9.81
N VAL A 122 -5.94 3.92 -8.78
CA VAL A 122 -7.13 4.77 -8.53
C VAL A 122 -6.71 6.19 -8.18
N GLY A 123 -5.72 6.33 -7.30
CA GLY A 123 -5.10 7.61 -6.97
C GLY A 123 -4.49 8.30 -8.20
N GLN A 124 -3.80 7.55 -9.04
CA GLN A 124 -3.28 8.05 -10.32
C GLN A 124 -4.40 8.55 -11.24
N GLY A 125 -5.53 7.84 -11.32
CA GLY A 125 -6.67 8.26 -12.14
C GLY A 125 -7.18 9.67 -11.81
N TYR A 126 -7.20 10.04 -10.52
CA TYR A 126 -7.58 11.40 -10.10
C TYR A 126 -6.61 12.46 -10.59
N VAL A 127 -5.31 12.26 -10.36
CA VAL A 127 -4.28 13.24 -10.75
C VAL A 127 -4.08 13.30 -12.26
N VAL A 128 -4.19 12.16 -12.96
CA VAL A 128 -4.12 12.10 -14.42
C VAL A 128 -5.29 12.86 -15.04
N SER A 129 -6.50 12.71 -14.51
CA SER A 129 -7.67 13.44 -15.01
C SER A 129 -7.50 14.96 -14.86
N ALA A 130 -7.02 15.41 -13.69
CA ALA A 130 -6.68 16.82 -13.47
C ALA A 130 -5.51 17.28 -14.38
N GLY A 131 -4.56 16.40 -14.64
CA GLY A 131 -3.44 16.59 -15.56
C GLY A 131 -3.89 16.81 -16.99
N ILE A 132 -4.74 15.94 -17.53
CA ILE A 132 -5.32 16.06 -18.87
C ILE A 132 -6.07 17.38 -19.00
N ALA A 133 -6.93 17.72 -18.03
CA ALA A 133 -7.67 18.97 -18.00
C ALA A 133 -6.73 20.20 -17.97
N SER A 134 -5.63 20.11 -17.25
CA SER A 134 -4.62 21.17 -17.18
C SER A 134 -3.83 21.34 -18.48
N VAL A 135 -3.47 20.23 -19.13
CA VAL A 135 -2.77 20.24 -20.43
C VAL A 135 -3.66 20.73 -21.57
N LEU A 136 -4.97 20.45 -21.48
CA LEU A 136 -5.96 20.98 -22.41
C LEU A 136 -6.02 22.51 -22.37
N ARG A 137 -5.88 23.11 -21.17
CA ARG A 137 -5.79 24.56 -20.95
C ARG A 137 -4.44 25.13 -21.38
N ASP A 138 -3.34 24.55 -20.88
CA ASP A 138 -1.97 24.96 -21.21
C ASP A 138 -1.08 23.74 -21.49
N VAL A 139 -0.65 23.61 -22.75
CA VAL A 139 0.21 22.52 -23.20
C VAL A 139 1.54 22.45 -22.45
N LYS A 140 2.06 23.57 -21.94
CA LYS A 140 3.30 23.61 -21.16
C LYS A 140 3.18 22.84 -19.84
N MET A 141 1.96 22.62 -19.36
CA MET A 141 1.71 21.79 -18.17
C MET A 141 2.01 20.31 -18.38
N PHE A 142 2.22 19.84 -19.61
CA PHE A 142 2.41 18.41 -19.89
C PHE A 142 3.45 17.74 -18.98
N GLY A 143 4.65 18.31 -18.88
CA GLY A 143 5.71 17.73 -18.05
C GLY A 143 5.39 17.74 -16.55
N LYS A 144 4.76 18.80 -16.05
CA LYS A 144 4.41 18.91 -14.61
C LYS A 144 3.22 18.01 -14.26
N ALA A 145 2.20 17.98 -15.10
CA ALA A 145 1.06 17.09 -14.96
C ALA A 145 1.50 15.62 -14.99
N LEU A 146 2.44 15.27 -15.88
CA LEU A 146 3.03 13.94 -15.91
C LEU A 146 3.78 13.62 -14.61
N LEU A 147 4.61 14.55 -14.11
CA LEU A 147 5.32 14.38 -12.84
C LEU A 147 4.35 14.13 -11.67
N PHE A 148 3.30 14.92 -11.55
CA PHE A 148 2.29 14.70 -10.50
C PHE A 148 1.56 13.37 -10.69
N SER A 149 1.34 12.94 -11.93
CA SER A 149 0.61 11.70 -12.25
C SER A 149 1.38 10.44 -11.87
N VAL A 150 2.72 10.48 -11.87
CA VAL A 150 3.55 9.35 -11.46
C VAL A 150 3.80 9.31 -9.96
N LEU A 151 3.43 10.35 -9.20
CA LEU A 151 3.62 10.36 -7.75
C LEU A 151 2.93 9.17 -7.06
N PRO A 152 1.64 8.85 -7.31
CA PRO A 152 1.02 7.69 -6.71
C PRO A 152 1.50 6.35 -7.31
N GLN A 153 2.50 6.34 -8.22
CA GLN A 153 3.08 5.09 -8.73
C GLN A 153 4.04 4.43 -7.73
N THR A 154 4.65 5.23 -6.85
CA THR A 154 5.65 4.77 -5.88
C THR A 154 5.13 3.63 -5.01
N GLN A 155 3.86 3.69 -4.61
CA GLN A 155 3.18 2.64 -3.83
C GLN A 155 3.20 1.28 -4.54
N ALA A 156 2.92 1.26 -5.85
CA ALA A 156 3.00 0.04 -6.63
C ALA A 156 4.43 -0.46 -6.79
N LEU A 157 5.40 0.45 -6.90
CA LEU A 157 6.82 0.08 -6.94
C LEU A 157 7.29 -0.56 -5.63
N TYR A 158 6.84 -0.07 -4.46
CA TYR A 158 7.13 -0.71 -3.18
C TYR A 158 6.50 -2.12 -3.11
N GLY A 159 5.24 -2.27 -3.51
CA GLY A 159 4.57 -3.57 -3.57
C GLY A 159 5.27 -4.54 -4.51
N PHE A 160 5.67 -4.07 -5.69
CA PHE A 160 6.43 -4.85 -6.67
C PHE A 160 7.80 -5.28 -6.13
N LEU A 161 8.54 -4.36 -5.50
CA LEU A 161 9.84 -4.65 -4.91
C LEU A 161 9.73 -5.72 -3.80
N ILE A 162 8.79 -5.58 -2.87
CA ILE A 162 8.55 -6.59 -1.83
C ILE A 162 8.13 -7.93 -2.44
N SER A 163 7.32 -7.92 -3.50
CA SER A 163 6.97 -9.14 -4.23
C SER A 163 8.20 -9.85 -4.77
N VAL A 164 9.07 -9.13 -5.50
CA VAL A 164 10.32 -9.69 -6.04
C VAL A 164 11.22 -10.21 -4.91
N LEU A 165 11.37 -9.45 -3.84
CA LEU A 165 12.17 -9.85 -2.68
C LEU A 165 11.63 -11.10 -2.00
N LEU A 166 10.31 -11.26 -1.90
CA LEU A 166 9.68 -12.48 -1.39
C LEU A 166 9.92 -13.67 -2.32
N LEU A 167 9.78 -13.49 -3.64
CA LEU A 167 10.02 -14.58 -4.60
C LEU A 167 11.48 -15.04 -4.60
N VAL A 168 12.42 -14.09 -4.49
CA VAL A 168 13.86 -14.38 -4.38
C VAL A 168 14.20 -15.00 -3.03
N GLY A 169 13.82 -14.35 -1.92
CA GLY A 169 14.14 -14.80 -0.56
C GLY A 169 13.44 -16.11 -0.17
N GLY A 170 12.26 -16.38 -0.72
CA GLY A 170 11.56 -17.65 -0.52
C GLY A 170 12.02 -18.77 -1.45
N GLY A 171 12.99 -18.52 -2.33
CA GLY A 171 13.54 -19.53 -3.24
C GLY A 171 12.59 -19.98 -4.36
N ILE A 172 11.55 -19.18 -4.68
CA ILE A 172 10.71 -19.39 -5.85
C ILE A 172 11.50 -19.01 -7.11
N ILE A 173 12.27 -17.93 -7.04
CA ILE A 173 13.19 -17.49 -8.08
C ILE A 173 14.60 -17.49 -7.51
N GLY A 174 15.55 -18.11 -8.21
CA GLY A 174 16.95 -18.18 -7.77
C GLY A 174 17.27 -19.45 -6.98
N ALA A 175 18.07 -19.32 -5.92
CA ALA A 175 18.57 -20.44 -5.14
C ALA A 175 17.45 -21.11 -4.33
N SER A 176 17.42 -22.45 -4.35
CA SER A 176 16.46 -23.23 -3.59
C SER A 176 16.67 -23.06 -2.08
N ARG A 177 15.56 -22.90 -1.36
CA ARG A 177 15.55 -22.67 0.09
C ARG A 177 14.91 -23.85 0.84
N PRO A 178 15.67 -24.93 1.13
CA PRO A 178 15.14 -26.12 1.79
C PRO A 178 14.76 -25.88 3.26
N ASP A 179 15.27 -24.80 3.86
CA ASP A 179 15.02 -24.33 5.22
C ASP A 179 13.68 -23.58 5.38
N LEU A 180 12.91 -23.43 4.30
CA LEU A 180 11.66 -22.67 4.32
C LEU A 180 10.60 -23.36 5.19
N SER A 181 10.29 -22.74 6.32
CA SER A 181 9.34 -23.25 7.32
C SER A 181 7.98 -22.54 7.26
N LEU A 182 6.93 -23.17 7.80
CA LEU A 182 5.57 -22.59 7.84
C LEU A 182 5.53 -21.16 8.45
N PRO A 183 6.25 -20.86 9.53
CA PRO A 183 6.32 -19.51 10.09
C PRO A 183 6.87 -18.46 9.11
N LEU A 184 7.86 -18.80 8.29
CA LEU A 184 8.38 -17.91 7.23
C LEU A 184 7.34 -17.65 6.15
N GLY A 185 6.52 -18.65 5.82
CA GLY A 185 5.36 -18.47 4.95
C GLY A 185 4.38 -17.43 5.51
N LEU A 186 4.07 -17.48 6.80
CA LEU A 186 3.20 -16.50 7.46
C LEU A 186 3.83 -15.10 7.55
N VAL A 187 5.14 -15.02 7.79
CA VAL A 187 5.88 -13.74 7.71
C VAL A 187 5.75 -13.12 6.32
N SER A 188 5.79 -13.95 5.27
CA SER A 188 5.61 -13.50 3.88
C SER A 188 4.23 -12.88 3.65
N ILE A 189 3.18 -13.48 4.21
CA ILE A 189 1.83 -12.92 4.19
C ILE A 189 1.79 -11.59 4.93
N GLY A 190 2.38 -11.51 6.13
CA GLY A 190 2.47 -10.27 6.89
C GLY A 190 3.17 -9.14 6.13
N ALA A 191 4.32 -9.43 5.51
CA ALA A 191 5.03 -8.46 4.68
C ALA A 191 4.21 -8.01 3.46
N GLY A 192 3.50 -8.94 2.81
CA GLY A 192 2.63 -8.62 1.68
C GLY A 192 1.43 -7.75 2.06
N LEU A 193 0.77 -8.04 3.19
CA LEU A 193 -0.32 -7.23 3.70
C LEU A 193 0.14 -5.84 4.16
N ALA A 194 1.34 -5.74 4.76
CA ALA A 194 1.93 -4.48 5.19
C ALA A 194 2.07 -3.48 4.04
N VAL A 195 2.79 -3.87 2.97
CA VAL A 195 3.01 -2.99 1.82
C VAL A 195 1.77 -2.88 0.92
N GLY A 196 1.01 -3.97 0.79
CA GLY A 196 -0.15 -4.05 -0.09
C GLY A 196 -1.23 -3.07 0.35
N PHE A 197 -1.68 -3.14 1.61
CA PHE A 197 -2.68 -2.18 2.12
C PHE A 197 -2.11 -0.78 2.32
N ALA A 198 -0.80 -0.65 2.59
CA ALA A 198 -0.18 0.67 2.69
C ALA A 198 -0.28 1.50 1.41
N ALA A 199 -0.41 0.84 0.26
CA ALA A 199 -0.63 1.48 -1.03
C ALA A 199 -1.97 2.22 -1.16
N ILE A 200 -2.94 2.03 -0.25
CA ILE A 200 -4.14 2.86 -0.16
C ILE A 200 -3.77 4.36 -0.06
N SER A 201 -2.57 4.66 0.44
CA SER A 201 -2.07 6.02 0.55
C SER A 201 -2.00 6.80 -0.77
N ALA A 202 -1.84 6.08 -1.88
CA ALA A 202 -1.90 6.65 -3.22
C ALA A 202 -3.24 7.34 -3.53
N MET A 203 -4.35 6.92 -2.91
CA MET A 203 -5.63 7.63 -3.07
C MET A 203 -5.56 9.04 -2.48
N GLY A 204 -5.01 9.18 -1.27
CA GLY A 204 -4.78 10.47 -0.64
C GLY A 204 -3.84 11.35 -1.45
N GLN A 205 -2.74 10.77 -1.92
CA GLN A 205 -1.76 11.42 -2.78
C GLN A 205 -2.38 11.88 -4.09
N GLY A 206 -3.22 11.06 -4.72
CA GLY A 206 -3.99 11.40 -5.92
C GLY A 206 -4.92 12.61 -5.71
N ILE A 207 -5.64 12.65 -4.59
CA ILE A 207 -6.53 13.77 -4.22
C ILE A 207 -5.72 15.07 -4.06
N ALA A 208 -4.63 15.04 -3.30
CA ALA A 208 -3.78 16.21 -3.09
C ALA A 208 -3.05 16.64 -4.37
N ALA A 209 -2.55 15.69 -5.16
CA ALA A 209 -1.85 15.93 -6.40
C ALA A 209 -2.79 16.49 -7.50
N ALA A 210 -4.04 16.06 -7.56
CA ALA A 210 -5.02 16.62 -8.50
C ALA A 210 -5.23 18.13 -8.26
N SER A 211 -5.40 18.54 -7.00
CA SER A 211 -5.49 19.95 -6.61
C SER A 211 -4.17 20.68 -6.83
N ALA A 212 -3.03 20.03 -6.56
CA ALA A 212 -1.71 20.58 -6.82
C ALA A 212 -1.50 20.92 -8.30
N VAL A 213 -1.83 19.99 -9.20
CA VAL A 213 -1.74 20.20 -10.65
C VAL A 213 -2.60 21.39 -11.07
N ALA A 214 -3.87 21.43 -10.64
CA ALA A 214 -4.77 22.54 -10.96
C ALA A 214 -4.24 23.89 -10.46
N SER A 215 -3.71 23.95 -9.23
CA SER A 215 -3.13 25.17 -8.65
C SER A 215 -1.89 25.66 -9.41
N VAL A 216 -1.05 24.74 -9.90
CA VAL A 216 0.14 25.04 -10.69
C VAL A 216 -0.20 25.51 -12.10
N THR A 217 -1.30 25.02 -12.67
CA THR A 217 -1.84 25.52 -13.94
C THR A 217 -2.22 27.00 -13.85
N GLU A 218 -2.76 27.44 -12.71
CA GLU A 218 -3.10 28.85 -12.48
C GLU A 218 -1.85 29.71 -12.24
N ASP A 219 -0.89 29.23 -11.44
CA ASP A 219 0.39 29.92 -11.24
C ASP A 219 1.54 28.92 -11.06
N ASN A 220 2.45 28.93 -12.04
CA ASN A 220 3.63 28.08 -12.07
C ASN A 220 4.56 28.26 -10.85
N LYS A 221 4.54 29.42 -10.19
CA LYS A 221 5.34 29.69 -8.98
C LYS A 221 4.87 28.88 -7.77
N ARG A 222 3.63 28.38 -7.79
CA ARG A 222 3.05 27.57 -6.71
C ARG A 222 3.59 26.13 -6.68
N PHE A 223 4.33 25.70 -7.71
CA PHE A 223 4.81 24.34 -7.86
C PHE A 223 5.49 23.77 -6.61
N GLY A 224 6.42 24.50 -6.00
CA GLY A 224 7.16 24.02 -4.82
C GLY A 224 6.29 23.77 -3.59
N LYS A 225 5.22 24.55 -3.39
CA LYS A 225 4.28 24.35 -2.27
C LYS A 225 3.26 23.27 -2.60
N SER A 226 2.76 23.26 -3.83
CA SER A 226 1.81 22.26 -4.31
C SER A 226 2.39 20.84 -4.30
N ILE A 227 3.66 20.68 -4.66
CA ILE A 227 4.32 19.37 -4.58
C ILE A 227 4.46 18.89 -3.13
N LEU A 228 4.76 19.79 -2.19
CA LEU A 228 4.87 19.43 -0.78
C LEU A 228 3.56 18.84 -0.24
N PHE A 229 2.42 19.48 -0.52
CA PHE A 229 1.11 18.94 -0.14
C PHE A 229 0.82 17.58 -0.78
N SER A 230 1.22 17.40 -2.04
CA SER A 230 0.96 16.15 -2.77
C SER A 230 1.74 14.96 -2.21
N VAL A 231 2.94 15.17 -1.66
CA VAL A 231 3.77 14.08 -1.13
C VAL A 231 3.49 13.75 0.33
N LEU A 232 2.67 14.55 1.03
CA LEU A 232 2.31 14.28 2.42
C LEU A 232 1.75 12.86 2.63
N PRO A 233 0.82 12.35 1.80
CA PRO A 233 0.28 10.99 1.96
C PRO A 233 1.25 9.85 1.56
N GLU A 234 2.48 10.17 1.14
CA GLU A 234 3.51 9.16 0.83
C GLU A 234 4.02 8.48 2.11
N THR A 235 4.00 9.15 3.27
CA THR A 235 4.61 8.64 4.50
C THR A 235 3.99 7.32 4.96
N GLN A 236 2.67 7.16 4.77
CA GLN A 236 1.96 5.92 5.07
C GLN A 236 2.45 4.73 4.24
N ALA A 237 2.77 4.96 2.97
CA ALA A 237 3.38 3.93 2.12
C ALA A 237 4.77 3.55 2.62
N LEU A 238 5.56 4.54 3.04
CA LEU A 238 6.89 4.30 3.61
C LEU A 238 6.83 3.51 4.92
N TYR A 239 5.83 3.75 5.78
CA TYR A 239 5.64 2.97 7.00
C TYR A 239 5.34 1.49 6.69
N GLY A 240 4.42 1.21 5.76
CA GLY A 240 4.12 -0.16 5.35
C GLY A 240 5.30 -0.84 4.66
N PHE A 241 6.01 -0.12 3.80
CA PHE A 241 7.24 -0.61 3.16
C PHE A 241 8.34 -0.93 4.19
N LEU A 242 8.56 -0.04 5.16
CA LEU A 242 9.53 -0.25 6.24
C LEU A 242 9.19 -1.50 7.05
N VAL A 243 7.94 -1.65 7.50
CA VAL A 243 7.52 -2.84 8.26
C VAL A 243 7.64 -4.11 7.42
N ALA A 244 7.31 -4.06 6.12
CA ALA A 244 7.53 -5.20 5.23
C ALA A 244 9.01 -5.59 5.20
N ILE A 245 9.93 -4.65 4.99
CA ILE A 245 11.38 -4.91 5.03
C ILE A 245 11.82 -5.47 6.39
N LEU A 246 11.35 -4.89 7.49
CA LEU A 246 11.67 -5.37 8.83
C LEU A 246 11.13 -6.79 9.09
N LEU A 247 9.99 -7.17 8.52
CA LEU A 247 9.47 -8.53 8.59
C LEU A 247 10.32 -9.50 7.75
N LEU A 248 10.74 -9.08 6.54
CA LEU A 248 11.61 -9.90 5.68
C LEU A 248 12.96 -10.16 6.34
N VAL A 249 13.59 -9.13 6.92
CA VAL A 249 14.88 -9.23 7.61
C VAL A 249 14.72 -9.92 8.97
N GLY A 250 13.74 -9.50 9.77
CA GLY A 250 13.52 -10.01 11.13
C GLY A 250 13.01 -11.45 11.17
N GLY A 251 12.27 -11.88 10.15
CA GLY A 251 11.88 -13.27 9.94
C GLY A 251 13.00 -14.14 9.36
N GLY A 252 13.96 -13.54 8.64
CA GLY A 252 15.04 -14.25 7.97
C GLY A 252 14.71 -14.70 6.54
N ILE A 253 13.69 -14.12 5.90
CA ILE A 253 13.46 -14.30 4.46
C ILE A 253 14.59 -13.64 3.67
N ILE A 254 15.05 -12.48 4.12
CA ILE A 254 16.25 -11.83 3.61
C ILE A 254 17.30 -11.84 4.72
N GLY A 255 18.52 -12.27 4.39
CA GLY A 255 19.62 -12.38 5.36
C GLY A 255 19.70 -13.77 6.01
N ALA A 256 20.25 -13.84 7.22
CA ALA A 256 20.47 -15.10 7.92
C ALA A 256 19.15 -15.72 8.40
N THR A 257 18.90 -16.97 8.02
CA THR A 257 17.73 -17.72 8.49
C THR A 257 17.77 -17.88 10.00
N LYS A 258 16.67 -17.52 10.69
CA LYS A 258 16.52 -17.81 12.12
C LYS A 258 16.05 -19.26 12.29
N ALA A 259 16.93 -20.10 12.84
CA ALA A 259 16.75 -21.57 12.89
C ALA A 259 15.57 -22.10 13.73
N SER A 260 14.76 -21.25 14.37
CA SER A 260 13.72 -21.68 15.31
C SER A 260 12.50 -20.73 15.40
N LEU A 261 12.07 -20.16 14.28
CA LEU A 261 10.84 -19.35 14.28
C LEU A 261 9.62 -20.23 14.58
N SER A 262 8.75 -19.78 15.48
CA SER A 262 7.52 -20.51 15.86
C SER A 262 6.31 -20.06 15.03
N VAL A 263 5.32 -20.94 14.84
CA VAL A 263 4.07 -20.60 14.11
C VAL A 263 3.37 -19.37 14.71
N PRO A 264 3.27 -19.23 16.05
CA PRO A 264 2.71 -18.02 16.65
C PRO A 264 3.45 -16.73 16.29
N ALA A 265 4.78 -16.75 16.19
CA ALA A 265 5.54 -15.59 15.75
C ALA A 265 5.21 -15.21 14.29
N GLY A 266 4.96 -16.21 13.43
CA GLY A 266 4.45 -16.00 12.07
C GLY A 266 3.06 -15.35 12.05
N LEU A 267 2.14 -15.75 12.94
CA LEU A 267 0.83 -15.11 13.06
C LEU A 267 0.94 -13.67 13.59
N ILE A 268 1.85 -13.42 14.54
CA ILE A 268 2.14 -12.05 15.00
C ILE A 268 2.67 -11.18 13.85
N ALA A 269 3.50 -11.72 12.96
CA ALA A 269 3.94 -11.01 11.76
C ALA A 269 2.78 -10.63 10.83
N VAL A 270 1.76 -11.50 10.68
CA VAL A 270 0.52 -11.16 9.96
C VAL A 270 -0.21 -10.00 10.65
N GLY A 271 -0.33 -10.04 11.99
CA GLY A 271 -0.90 -8.95 12.78
C GLY A 271 -0.15 -7.62 12.62
N ALA A 272 1.18 -7.65 12.65
CA ALA A 272 2.01 -6.48 12.42
C ALA A 272 1.80 -5.88 11.02
N GLY A 273 1.68 -6.73 9.99
CA GLY A 273 1.38 -6.30 8.64
C GLY A 273 -0.01 -5.66 8.50
N LEU A 274 -1.03 -6.23 9.14
CA LEU A 274 -2.37 -5.64 9.17
C LEU A 274 -2.40 -4.30 9.92
N ALA A 275 -1.67 -4.19 11.04
CA ALA A 275 -1.62 -2.98 11.87
C ALA A 275 -1.17 -1.75 11.06
N VAL A 276 -0.04 -1.88 10.36
CA VAL A 276 0.51 -0.79 9.54
C VAL A 276 -0.23 -0.64 8.21
N GLY A 277 -0.60 -1.75 7.57
CA GLY A 277 -1.21 -1.75 6.26
C GLY A 277 -2.58 -1.08 6.27
N LEU A 278 -3.48 -1.52 7.15
CA LEU A 278 -4.81 -0.90 7.29
C LEU A 278 -4.73 0.51 7.88
N GLY A 279 -3.71 0.78 8.71
CA GLY A 279 -3.42 2.11 9.24
C GLY A 279 -3.21 3.17 8.16
N ALA A 280 -2.79 2.77 6.95
CA ALA A 280 -2.55 3.68 5.83
C ALA A 280 -3.82 4.30 5.24
N VAL A 281 -5.02 3.86 5.62
CA VAL A 281 -6.28 4.56 5.30
C VAL A 281 -6.24 6.03 5.74
N SER A 282 -5.41 6.35 6.74
CA SER A 282 -5.19 7.72 7.22
C SER A 282 -4.73 8.70 6.16
N ALA A 283 -4.00 8.21 5.15
CA ALA A 283 -3.54 8.98 4.02
C ALA A 283 -4.68 9.61 3.21
N ILE A 284 -5.87 9.00 3.16
CA ILE A 284 -7.04 9.58 2.47
C ILE A 284 -7.44 10.87 3.18
N GLY A 285 -7.52 10.86 4.51
CA GLY A 285 -7.79 12.05 5.31
C GLY A 285 -6.72 13.13 5.12
N GLN A 286 -5.45 12.73 5.12
CA GLN A 286 -4.31 13.61 4.85
C GLN A 286 -4.38 14.24 3.46
N GLY A 287 -4.76 13.46 2.44
CA GLY A 287 -4.99 13.93 1.08
C GLY A 287 -6.12 14.96 0.95
N ILE A 288 -7.23 14.74 1.66
CA ILE A 288 -8.36 15.69 1.71
C ILE A 288 -7.92 17.02 2.33
N ALA A 289 -7.24 16.97 3.48
CA ALA A 289 -6.74 18.16 4.15
C ALA A 289 -5.67 18.88 3.31
N ALA A 290 -4.74 18.13 2.72
CA ALA A 290 -3.70 18.66 1.84
C ALA A 290 -4.27 19.32 0.58
N SER A 291 -5.31 18.74 -0.03
CA SER A 291 -6.03 19.32 -1.16
C SER A 291 -6.63 20.69 -0.82
N SER A 292 -7.29 20.81 0.34
CA SER A 292 -7.75 22.10 0.86
C SER A 292 -6.58 23.05 1.16
N GLY A 293 -5.47 22.53 1.66
CA GLY A 293 -4.24 23.30 1.91
C GLY A 293 -3.63 23.90 0.65
N VAL A 294 -3.65 23.16 -0.47
CA VAL A 294 -3.23 23.66 -1.79
C VAL A 294 -4.10 24.85 -2.21
N GLY A 295 -5.42 24.72 -2.14
CA GLY A 295 -6.35 25.79 -2.51
C GLY A 295 -6.22 27.03 -1.61
N ALA A 296 -6.16 26.80 -0.30
CA ALA A 296 -6.01 27.88 0.69
C ALA A 296 -4.68 28.62 0.55
N THR A 297 -3.59 27.91 0.27
CA THR A 297 -2.27 28.51 0.02
C THR A 297 -2.26 29.28 -1.29
N ALA A 298 -2.99 28.82 -2.31
CA ALA A 298 -3.13 29.53 -3.57
C ALA A 298 -3.87 30.86 -3.40
N GLU A 299 -4.89 30.91 -2.54
CA GLU A 299 -5.63 32.13 -2.19
C GLU A 299 -4.82 33.06 -1.28
N ASN A 300 -4.18 32.51 -0.23
CA ASN A 300 -3.41 33.28 0.74
C ASN A 300 -2.15 32.52 1.18
N ASP A 301 -1.02 32.95 0.64
CA ASP A 301 0.27 32.30 0.88
C ASP A 301 0.69 32.25 2.37
N LYS A 302 0.19 33.20 3.19
CA LYS A 302 0.49 33.29 4.62
C LYS A 302 -0.11 32.14 5.43
N VAL A 303 -1.11 31.43 4.89
CA VAL A 303 -1.72 30.27 5.57
C VAL A 303 -1.03 28.95 5.24
N PHE A 304 0.03 28.96 4.43
CA PHE A 304 0.77 27.76 4.03
C PHE A 304 1.18 26.89 5.23
N GLY A 305 1.89 27.47 6.22
CA GLY A 305 2.36 26.72 7.39
C GLY A 305 1.22 26.14 8.24
N LYS A 306 0.11 26.90 8.39
CA LYS A 306 -1.09 26.41 9.08
C LYS A 306 -1.79 25.30 8.31
N SER A 307 -1.82 25.41 6.99
CA SER A 307 -2.42 24.41 6.11
C SER A 307 -1.64 23.10 6.17
N ILE A 308 -0.31 23.16 6.21
CA ILE A 308 0.54 21.98 6.46
C ILE A 308 0.22 21.38 7.83
N LEU A 309 0.17 22.19 8.90
CA LEU A 309 -0.17 21.72 10.25
C LEU A 309 -1.47 20.92 10.26
N PHE A 310 -2.55 21.43 9.65
CA PHE A 310 -3.82 20.72 9.57
C PHE A 310 -3.74 19.47 8.68
N SER A 311 -2.93 19.52 7.61
CA SER A 311 -2.81 18.41 6.66
C SER A 311 -2.12 17.20 7.25
N VAL A 312 -1.21 17.38 8.21
CA VAL A 312 -0.48 16.28 8.86
C VAL A 312 -1.21 15.68 10.06
N LEU A 313 -2.30 16.29 10.54
CA LEU A 313 -3.04 15.75 11.69
C LEU A 313 -3.56 14.31 11.47
N PRO A 314 -4.11 13.95 10.29
CA PRO A 314 -4.52 12.56 10.02
C PRO A 314 -3.36 11.56 9.94
N GLU A 315 -2.11 11.99 10.08
CA GLU A 315 -0.95 11.08 10.06
C GLU A 315 -0.83 10.25 11.36
N THR A 316 -1.38 10.73 12.48
CA THR A 316 -1.18 10.10 13.80
C THR A 316 -1.70 8.67 13.84
N GLN A 317 -2.77 8.36 13.11
CA GLN A 317 -3.35 7.01 13.02
C GLN A 317 -2.41 6.01 12.36
N ALA A 318 -1.69 6.44 11.31
CA ALA A 318 -0.69 5.58 10.69
C ALA A 318 0.52 5.37 11.61
N LEU A 319 0.90 6.40 12.39
CA LEU A 319 1.95 6.29 13.41
C LEU A 319 1.57 5.28 14.51
N TYR A 320 0.31 5.25 14.94
CA TYR A 320 -0.15 4.24 15.89
C TYR A 320 -0.09 2.82 15.29
N GLY A 321 -0.44 2.66 14.01
CA GLY A 321 -0.33 1.39 13.28
C GLY A 321 1.11 0.86 13.24
N ILE A 322 2.08 1.69 12.88
CA ILE A 322 3.51 1.29 12.89
C ILE A 322 4.04 1.04 14.30
N ILE A 323 3.60 1.81 15.32
CA ILE A 323 3.99 1.54 16.72
C ILE A 323 3.52 0.15 17.14
N ILE A 324 2.24 -0.21 16.89
CA ILE A 324 1.74 -1.55 17.20
C ILE A 324 2.48 -2.63 16.41
N ALA A 325 2.76 -2.41 15.12
CA ALA A 325 3.56 -3.35 14.32
C ALA A 325 4.94 -3.61 14.94
N ILE A 326 5.67 -2.56 15.32
CA ILE A 326 6.99 -2.66 15.96
C ILE A 326 6.89 -3.37 17.31
N LEU A 327 5.89 -3.04 18.13
CA LEU A 327 5.68 -3.67 19.44
C LEU A 327 5.36 -5.17 19.29
N LEU A 328 4.53 -5.54 18.32
CA LEU A 328 4.20 -6.94 18.02
C LEU A 328 5.45 -7.70 17.58
N MET A 329 6.22 -7.13 16.67
CA MET A 329 7.48 -7.73 16.19
C MET A 329 8.52 -7.86 17.29
N THR A 330 8.59 -6.89 18.19
CA THR A 330 9.49 -6.92 19.35
C THR A 330 9.04 -8.00 20.35
N GLY A 331 7.75 -8.06 20.68
CA GLY A 331 7.18 -9.08 21.57
C GLY A 331 7.33 -10.51 21.04
N ALA A 332 7.35 -10.69 19.72
CA ALA A 332 7.65 -11.97 19.07
C ALA A 332 9.15 -12.29 18.94
N GLY A 333 10.04 -11.36 19.28
CA GLY A 333 11.49 -11.50 19.07
C GLY A 333 11.93 -11.45 17.61
N LEU A 334 11.07 -10.97 16.70
CA LEU A 334 11.40 -10.82 15.27
C LEU A 334 12.49 -9.76 15.04
N LEU A 335 12.54 -8.72 15.88
CA LEU A 335 13.57 -7.67 15.80
C LEU A 335 14.82 -7.93 16.66
N GLY A 336 14.90 -9.07 17.34
CA GLY A 336 16.02 -9.39 18.23
C GLY A 336 16.18 -10.89 18.45
N ALA A 337 16.47 -11.28 19.70
CA ALA A 337 16.49 -12.68 20.10
C ALA A 337 15.06 -13.25 20.10
N LEU A 338 14.90 -14.44 19.51
CA LEU A 338 13.60 -15.11 19.45
C LEU A 338 13.12 -15.45 20.86
N LYS A 339 11.89 -15.04 21.19
CA LYS A 339 11.25 -15.39 22.46
C LYS A 339 10.79 -16.85 22.39
N SER A 340 11.27 -17.68 23.30
CA SER A 340 10.81 -19.07 23.42
C SER A 340 9.45 -19.13 24.11
N GLY A 341 8.65 -20.15 23.79
CA GLY A 341 7.37 -20.39 24.47
C GLY A 341 6.18 -19.54 24.03
N ILE A 342 6.24 -18.84 22.89
CA ILE A 342 5.06 -18.14 22.36
C ILE A 342 3.98 -19.16 22.01
N THR A 343 2.75 -18.90 22.46
CA THR A 343 1.57 -19.76 22.29
C THR A 343 0.73 -19.35 21.08
N ILE A 344 -0.08 -20.27 20.53
CA ILE A 344 -1.01 -19.96 19.43
C ILE A 344 -1.99 -18.83 19.80
N MET A 345 -2.41 -18.77 21.08
CA MET A 345 -3.27 -17.70 21.60
C MET A 345 -2.62 -16.32 21.45
N GLN A 346 -1.31 -16.21 21.72
CA GLN A 346 -0.55 -14.98 21.48
C GLN A 346 -0.43 -14.65 19.99
N GLY A 347 -0.30 -15.69 19.15
CA GLY A 347 -0.34 -15.55 17.68
C GLY A 347 -1.63 -14.90 17.18
N LEU A 348 -2.78 -15.47 17.55
CA LEU A 348 -4.10 -14.94 17.20
C LEU A 348 -4.36 -13.58 17.84
N GLY A 349 -3.90 -13.38 19.07
CA GLY A 349 -3.94 -12.09 19.77
C GLY A 349 -3.20 -10.99 19.00
N GLY A 350 -2.04 -11.30 18.41
CA GLY A 350 -1.31 -10.37 17.56
C GLY A 350 -2.09 -9.93 16.32
N ILE A 351 -2.82 -10.85 15.68
CA ILE A 351 -3.73 -10.53 14.57
C ILE A 351 -4.88 -9.63 15.06
N GLY A 352 -5.49 -9.97 16.20
CA GLY A 352 -6.57 -9.17 16.81
C GLY A 352 -6.13 -7.74 17.14
N ALA A 353 -4.92 -7.58 17.71
CA ALA A 353 -4.32 -6.27 17.96
C ALA A 353 -4.10 -5.50 16.64
N GLY A 354 -3.55 -6.15 15.61
CA GLY A 354 -3.36 -5.51 14.30
C GLY A 354 -4.65 -5.04 13.63
N ILE A 355 -5.71 -5.85 13.71
CA ILE A 355 -7.04 -5.47 13.20
C ILE A 355 -7.61 -4.30 14.00
N ALA A 356 -7.51 -4.31 15.34
CA ALA A 356 -8.07 -3.28 16.21
C ALA A 356 -7.50 -1.89 15.90
N ILE A 357 -6.17 -1.76 15.79
CA ILE A 357 -5.56 -0.48 15.42
C ILE A 357 -5.74 -0.15 13.94
N GLY A 358 -5.68 -1.16 13.06
CA GLY A 358 -5.80 -0.97 11.62
C GLY A 358 -7.15 -0.40 11.21
N PHE A 359 -8.25 -0.94 11.74
CA PHE A 359 -9.59 -0.44 11.44
C PHE A 359 -9.93 0.86 12.15
N SER A 360 -9.41 1.11 13.35
CA SER A 360 -9.66 2.37 14.04
C SER A 360 -9.07 3.57 13.29
N ALA A 361 -8.05 3.35 12.44
CA ALA A 361 -7.46 4.36 11.57
C ALA A 361 -8.43 4.98 10.56
N VAL A 362 -9.60 4.37 10.30
CA VAL A 362 -10.66 4.98 9.48
C VAL A 362 -11.09 6.35 10.04
N SER A 363 -10.93 6.58 11.35
CA SER A 363 -11.26 7.88 11.97
C SER A 363 -10.44 9.06 11.40
N ALA A 364 -9.26 8.77 10.84
CA ALA A 364 -8.41 9.75 10.17
C ALA A 364 -9.08 10.39 8.95
N VAL A 365 -9.99 9.68 8.27
CA VAL A 365 -10.76 10.27 7.15
C VAL A 365 -11.63 11.41 7.67
N GLY A 366 -12.33 11.19 8.79
CA GLY A 366 -13.11 12.22 9.48
C GLY A 366 -12.23 13.38 9.96
N GLN A 367 -11.07 13.07 10.54
CA GLN A 367 -10.08 14.08 10.94
C GLN A 367 -9.59 14.92 9.76
N GLY A 368 -9.37 14.30 8.60
CA GLY A 368 -9.01 14.98 7.36
C GLY A 368 -10.10 15.95 6.87
N VAL A 369 -11.36 15.56 6.93
CA VAL A 369 -12.50 16.41 6.58
C VAL A 369 -12.60 17.62 7.52
N VAL A 370 -12.51 17.41 8.83
CA VAL A 370 -12.55 18.52 9.80
C VAL A 370 -11.34 19.44 9.65
N SER A 371 -10.16 18.87 9.36
CA SER A 371 -8.94 19.62 9.09
C SER A 371 -9.06 20.47 7.82
N ALA A 372 -9.60 19.91 6.73
CA ALA A 372 -9.90 20.62 5.49
C ALA A 372 -10.83 21.83 5.70
N MET A 373 -11.89 21.67 6.50
CA MET A 373 -12.80 22.77 6.84
C MET A 373 -12.12 23.81 7.74
N SER A 374 -11.26 23.37 8.66
CA SER A 374 -10.50 24.26 9.54
C SER A 374 -9.47 25.09 8.79
N ILE A 375 -8.86 24.55 7.72
CA ILE A 375 -8.00 25.29 6.79
C ILE A 375 -8.79 26.42 6.14
N GLY A 376 -9.95 26.11 5.53
CA GLY A 376 -10.80 27.11 4.88
C GLY A 376 -11.33 28.19 5.85
N ALA A 377 -11.71 27.78 7.07
CA ALA A 377 -12.11 28.72 8.12
C ALA A 377 -10.95 29.63 8.56
N SER A 378 -9.73 29.10 8.61
CA SER A 378 -8.52 29.85 9.00
C SER A 378 -8.13 30.91 7.96
N VAL A 379 -8.43 30.68 6.68
CA VAL A 379 -8.28 31.69 5.61
C VAL A 379 -9.21 32.88 5.86
N ARG A 380 -10.48 32.61 6.17
CA ARG A 380 -11.51 33.65 6.38
C ARG A 380 -11.35 34.38 7.71
N ASN A 381 -11.03 33.65 8.78
CA ASN A 381 -10.85 34.20 10.12
C ASN A 381 -9.67 33.53 10.82
N PRO A 382 -8.48 34.17 10.85
CA PRO A 382 -7.28 33.61 11.48
C PRO A 382 -7.45 33.28 12.97
N LYS A 383 -8.38 33.96 13.68
CA LYS A 383 -8.67 33.68 15.10
C LYS A 383 -9.40 32.35 15.32
N SER A 384 -9.94 31.74 14.26
CA SER A 384 -10.60 30.43 14.33
C SER A 384 -9.63 29.24 14.34
N THR A 385 -8.34 29.46 14.01
CA THR A 385 -7.32 28.39 13.91
C THR A 385 -7.31 27.48 15.13
N GLY A 386 -7.26 28.04 16.35
CA GLY A 386 -7.21 27.23 17.58
C GLY A 386 -8.47 26.40 17.81
N LYS A 387 -9.65 26.95 17.50
CA LYS A 387 -10.92 26.21 17.58
C LYS A 387 -10.98 25.10 16.54
N GLY A 388 -10.48 25.36 15.33
CA GLY A 388 -10.36 24.36 14.28
C GLY A 388 -9.45 23.21 14.68
N LEU A 389 -8.33 23.49 15.37
CA LEU A 389 -7.44 22.45 15.88
C LEU A 389 -8.14 21.56 16.90
N VAL A 390 -8.86 22.15 17.86
CA VAL A 390 -9.63 21.39 18.86
C VAL A 390 -10.67 20.47 18.20
N LEU A 391 -11.41 20.98 17.21
CA LEU A 391 -12.39 20.18 16.48
C LEU A 391 -11.73 19.06 15.67
N SER A 392 -10.55 19.33 15.08
CA SER A 392 -9.83 18.37 14.24
C SER A 392 -9.31 17.17 15.03
N VAL A 393 -9.04 17.33 16.33
CA VAL A 393 -8.57 16.25 17.21
C VAL A 393 -9.71 15.37 17.72
N MET A 394 -10.98 15.80 17.66
CA MET A 394 -12.10 15.00 18.19
C MET A 394 -12.18 13.57 17.60
N PRO A 395 -12.04 13.36 16.26
CA PRO A 395 -12.05 12.02 15.67
C PRO A 395 -10.85 11.15 16.07
N GLU A 396 -9.78 11.72 16.63
CA GLU A 396 -8.59 10.99 17.08
C GLU A 396 -8.91 10.02 18.22
N THR A 397 -9.92 10.33 19.05
CA THR A 397 -10.36 9.49 20.17
C THR A 397 -10.65 8.04 19.75
N TYR A 398 -11.23 7.83 18.57
CA TYR A 398 -11.51 6.48 18.05
C TYR A 398 -10.22 5.69 17.75
N ALA A 399 -9.20 6.36 17.22
CA ALA A 399 -7.90 5.75 16.97
C ALA A 399 -7.20 5.41 18.29
N ILE A 400 -7.30 6.29 19.29
CA ILE A 400 -6.77 6.04 20.65
C ILE A 400 -7.45 4.82 21.28
N PHE A 401 -8.76 4.62 21.10
CA PHE A 401 -9.43 3.40 21.56
C PHE A 401 -8.90 2.14 20.87
N GLY A 402 -8.67 2.17 19.56
CA GLY A 402 -8.04 1.05 18.85
C GLY A 402 -6.63 0.77 19.33
N LEU A 403 -5.83 1.81 19.58
CA LEU A 403 -4.48 1.70 20.14
C LEU A 403 -4.52 1.08 21.54
N LEU A 404 -5.42 1.57 22.40
CA LEU A 404 -5.60 1.07 23.76
C LEU A 404 -5.98 -0.42 23.75
N ILE A 405 -6.98 -0.82 22.95
CA ILE A 405 -7.39 -2.23 22.86
C ILE A 405 -6.24 -3.10 22.34
N SER A 406 -5.48 -2.62 21.37
CA SER A 406 -4.31 -3.34 20.85
C SER A 406 -3.26 -3.58 21.95
N ILE A 407 -2.95 -2.55 22.73
CA ILE A 407 -2.01 -2.65 23.87
C ILE A 407 -2.56 -3.57 24.96
N LEU A 408 -3.85 -3.47 25.29
CA LEU A 408 -4.47 -4.33 26.32
C LEU A 408 -4.49 -5.81 25.90
N ILE A 409 -4.72 -6.11 24.62
CA ILE A 409 -4.58 -7.48 24.08
C ILE A 409 -3.15 -7.96 24.26
N MET A 410 -2.16 -7.13 23.91
CA MET A 410 -0.75 -7.50 23.99
C MET A 410 -0.28 -7.73 25.44
N ILE A 411 -0.73 -6.89 26.38
CA ILE A 411 -0.42 -7.05 27.81
C ILE A 411 -1.16 -8.26 28.39
N GLY A 412 -2.47 -8.39 28.15
CA GLY A 412 -3.29 -9.46 28.71
C GLY A 412 -2.85 -10.85 28.25
N LEU A 413 -2.32 -10.97 27.03
CA LEU A 413 -1.78 -12.20 26.48
C LEU A 413 -0.27 -12.35 26.69
N HIS A 414 0.40 -11.43 27.41
CA HIS A 414 1.83 -11.47 27.71
C HIS A 414 2.72 -11.52 26.45
N ILE A 415 2.28 -10.83 25.39
CA ILE A 415 3.07 -10.61 24.17
C ILE A 415 4.19 -9.61 24.49
N LEU A 416 3.84 -8.51 25.17
CA LEU A 416 4.77 -7.54 25.73
C LEU A 416 5.41 -8.04 27.03
#